data_AF-A0A5B9MGY0-F1
#
_entry.id   AF-A0A5B9MGY0-F1
#
_cell.length_a   1.000
_cell.length_b   1.000
_cell.length_c   1.000
_cell.angle_alpha   90.00
_cell.angle_beta   90.00
_cell.angle_gamma   90.00
#
_symmetry.space_group_name_H-M   'P 1'
#
loop_
_entity.id
_entity.type
_entity.pdbx_description
1 polymer ?
#
loop_
_entity_poly.entity_id
_entity_poly.type
_entity_poly.pdbx_seq_one_letter_code
_entity_poly.pdbx_strand_id
1 'polypeptide(L)'
;MPLTTETERAESERAQDADSSAHETGGAGTPPKPAKTGGQSGYDVINSAASPHHFSVPRRWDLFLLFNVAIPVLLVLGGVLIVRSLGVAEAKPVPPPDTSATAIMKSLPATRVIKVRSLAETGQQLELVIDGTVVPFREARVASEVAGTVIEKSANCEAGSIVTEGEVLMKIDPEDYQWEVERLKNQRDREYRAISENDQEIANTQRSIEIARQDVTLQQKEVDRQTALKTFASQAEVDKARSALLQANQQLVTLENQLDLLRSRRLRLEAAEQLAATQLRVAEVNLKRCVIAAPISGVIVSEEADVNSFVNRGTTLVTIEDTGKVEVAASMRMDQLHWVLDQDGSTQAAAYDLPKTDAIIEYEVAGRPGTVHRWKGTLVSYDGIGIDPNTRTVPVRLLVDAPTHYIDQKGDQQVADRTNALLRGMFVRVRLQLQPKSELVVIPAKALRPGNRVWKFHEDESVLAERIAAAKKTAESAPSAAAAPSAAAATTPAADDAPTANDAPSGDDTPDAGDLANEPPFDPADWKAGIVKYSRSVFPIDSLRLQDAEALDSNLAPSLQSPDRVWVCESDTSDLASGDYVVVSPLDSIPPEGLPARAEIQE
;
A
#
# COMPACT_ATOMS: atom_id res chain seq x y z
N MET A 1 -38.74 -5.17 32.15
CA MET A 1 -40.07 -5.02 31.51
C MET A 1 -41.14 -5.29 32.56
N PRO A 2 -42.29 -4.59 32.59
CA PRO A 2 -42.90 -3.67 31.59
C PRO A 2 -42.77 -2.17 32.00
N LEU A 3 -42.67 -1.18 31.09
CA LEU A 3 -43.70 -0.45 30.30
C LEU A 3 -44.68 0.33 31.23
N THR A 4 -44.97 1.63 31.13
CA THR A 4 -44.97 2.61 30.02
C THR A 4 -45.39 4.02 30.53
N THR A 5 -45.16 5.06 29.70
CA THR A 5 -46.01 6.27 29.45
C THR A 5 -46.07 7.40 30.50
N GLU A 6 -46.12 8.71 30.22
CA GLU A 6 -46.05 9.58 29.03
C GLU A 6 -46.24 11.05 29.52
N THR A 7 -45.90 12.05 28.69
CA THR A 7 -46.55 13.38 28.56
C THR A 7 -46.30 14.52 29.59
N GLU A 8 -45.43 15.47 29.18
CA GLU A 8 -45.73 16.88 28.83
C GLU A 8 -46.66 17.76 29.72
N ARG A 9 -46.17 18.89 30.27
CA ARG A 9 -46.76 20.25 30.14
C ARG A 9 -46.09 21.38 30.96
N ALA A 10 -46.20 22.59 30.38
CA ALA A 10 -46.22 23.95 30.93
C ALA A 10 -44.86 24.62 31.27
N GLU A 11 -44.37 25.70 30.64
CA GLU A 11 -44.91 26.95 30.02
C GLU A 11 -45.00 28.15 31.00
N SER A 12 -44.62 29.34 30.49
CA SER A 12 -44.73 30.73 31.01
C SER A 12 -43.62 31.22 31.98
N GLU A 13 -43.09 32.45 31.93
CA GLU A 13 -43.46 33.70 31.23
C GLU A 13 -42.35 34.79 31.40
N ARG A 14 -42.25 35.72 30.41
CA ARG A 14 -41.89 37.18 30.50
C ARG A 14 -40.50 37.61 31.03
N ALA A 15 -39.86 38.72 30.62
CA ALA A 15 -40.30 39.93 29.91
C ALA A 15 -39.13 40.59 29.14
N GLN A 16 -39.50 41.43 28.17
CA GLN A 16 -38.68 42.40 27.45
C GLN A 16 -38.32 43.60 28.34
N ASP A 17 -37.20 44.27 28.04
CA ASP A 17 -37.08 45.72 28.14
C ASP A 17 -36.12 46.23 27.05
N ALA A 18 -36.56 47.29 26.38
CA ALA A 18 -35.80 48.13 25.47
C ALA A 18 -35.66 49.51 26.13
N ASP A 19 -34.58 50.24 25.84
CA ASP A 19 -34.62 51.55 25.15
C ASP A 19 -33.34 52.38 25.41
N SER A 20 -33.08 53.30 24.46
CA SER A 20 -32.40 54.61 24.62
C SER A 20 -30.85 54.63 24.70
N SER A 21 -30.10 55.52 24.03
CA SER A 21 -30.36 56.63 23.10
C SER A 21 -29.02 57.17 22.54
N ALA A 22 -29.12 57.97 21.47
CA ALA A 22 -28.04 58.66 20.76
C ALA A 22 -27.63 60.00 21.40
N HIS A 23 -26.41 60.49 21.13
CA HIS A 23 -26.17 61.89 20.74
C HIS A 23 -24.79 62.16 20.11
N GLU A 24 -24.83 63.12 19.18
CA GLU A 24 -23.87 63.61 18.18
C GLU A 24 -22.71 64.52 18.68
N THR A 25 -21.88 64.88 17.69
CA THR A 25 -20.96 66.04 17.50
C THR A 25 -19.47 65.72 17.71
N GLY A 26 -18.51 66.04 16.84
CA GLY A 26 -18.44 66.72 15.55
C GLY A 26 -17.00 67.24 15.35
N GLY A 27 -16.42 67.17 14.13
CA GLY A 27 -15.35 68.09 13.70
C GLY A 27 -13.98 67.55 13.21
N ALA A 28 -13.88 67.34 11.89
CA ALA A 28 -12.82 67.71 10.93
C ALA A 28 -11.36 67.15 10.97
N GLY A 29 -10.96 66.55 9.83
CA GLY A 29 -9.55 66.41 9.40
C GLY A 29 -9.23 65.33 8.34
N THR A 30 -9.54 65.59 7.05
CA THR A 30 -8.90 65.17 5.77
C THR A 30 -8.17 63.80 5.62
N PRO A 31 -8.49 62.98 4.57
CA PRO A 31 -7.55 62.78 3.43
C PRO A 31 -8.24 62.58 2.05
N PRO A 32 -7.50 62.59 0.90
CA PRO A 32 -8.12 62.56 -0.42
C PRO A 32 -8.21 61.16 -1.08
N LYS A 33 -9.41 60.91 -1.64
CA LYS A 33 -9.77 60.40 -2.99
C LYS A 33 -9.47 58.94 -3.40
N PRO A 34 -10.52 58.12 -3.65
CA PRO A 34 -10.42 56.83 -4.34
C PRO A 34 -10.79 56.90 -5.83
N ALA A 35 -10.11 56.06 -6.63
CA ALA A 35 -10.32 55.88 -8.07
C ALA A 35 -11.52 54.96 -8.36
N LYS A 36 -12.29 55.29 -9.41
CA LYS A 36 -13.52 54.61 -9.82
C LYS A 36 -13.47 54.24 -11.31
N THR A 37 -13.79 52.98 -11.58
CA THR A 37 -14.63 52.41 -12.68
C THR A 37 -14.40 52.77 -14.15
N GLY A 38 -14.35 51.70 -14.97
CA GLY A 38 -15.07 51.62 -16.25
C GLY A 38 -14.20 51.60 -17.51
N GLY A 39 -14.23 50.50 -18.28
CA GLY A 39 -13.50 50.39 -19.54
C GLY A 39 -13.96 49.23 -20.42
N GLN A 40 -15.20 49.29 -20.92
CA GLN A 40 -15.60 48.68 -22.19
C GLN A 40 -15.50 49.76 -23.26
N SER A 41 -15.00 49.39 -24.44
CA SER A 41 -14.61 50.35 -25.45
C SER A 41 -14.85 49.81 -26.85
N GLY A 42 -16.02 50.14 -27.40
CA GLY A 42 -16.26 50.24 -28.82
C GLY A 42 -16.37 51.72 -29.20
N TYR A 43 -15.91 52.08 -30.39
CA TYR A 43 -16.22 53.38 -30.99
C TYR A 43 -16.28 53.26 -32.52
N ASP A 44 -17.43 53.62 -33.06
CA ASP A 44 -17.62 54.30 -34.35
C ASP A 44 -17.39 55.80 -34.13
N VAL A 45 -16.72 56.50 -35.06
CA VAL A 45 -16.99 57.93 -35.32
C VAL A 45 -16.80 58.28 -36.81
N ILE A 46 -17.72 59.15 -37.22
CA ILE A 46 -18.04 59.81 -38.48
C ILE A 46 -17.02 60.91 -38.88
N ASN A 47 -16.66 60.94 -40.17
CA ASN A 47 -16.55 62.05 -41.13
C ASN A 47 -16.00 63.47 -40.76
N SER A 48 -15.20 63.99 -41.72
CA SER A 48 -15.05 65.40 -42.18
C SER A 48 -13.99 66.33 -41.53
N ALA A 49 -12.93 66.68 -42.29
CA ALA A 49 -12.66 68.05 -42.81
C ALA A 49 -11.18 68.32 -43.25
N ALA A 50 -11.01 68.60 -44.54
CA ALA A 50 -10.16 69.61 -45.23
C ALA A 50 -8.64 69.85 -44.91
N SER A 51 -7.81 69.47 -45.92
CA SER A 51 -6.81 70.25 -46.69
C SER A 51 -5.54 70.88 -46.04
N PRO A 52 -4.48 71.22 -46.83
CA PRO A 52 -3.84 70.52 -47.96
C PRO A 52 -2.28 70.53 -47.89
N HIS A 53 -1.59 69.65 -48.62
CA HIS A 53 -0.29 70.00 -49.22
C HIS A 53 -0.07 69.25 -50.53
N HIS A 54 0.58 69.97 -51.44
CA HIS A 54 0.57 69.82 -52.89
C HIS A 54 1.80 69.03 -53.34
N PHE A 55 1.67 68.07 -54.25
CA PHE A 55 2.76 67.69 -55.15
C PHE A 55 2.24 67.30 -56.53
N SER A 56 3.01 67.73 -57.53
CA SER A 56 2.69 67.91 -58.94
C SER A 56 2.81 66.65 -59.80
N VAL A 57 2.00 66.62 -60.86
CA VAL A 57 1.98 65.66 -61.98
C VAL A 57 3.03 66.06 -63.05
N PRO A 58 3.60 65.08 -63.79
CA PRO A 58 3.39 65.05 -65.25
C PRO A 58 3.04 63.62 -65.71
N ARG A 59 1.87 63.34 -66.28
CA ARG A 59 1.43 63.50 -67.69
C ARG A 59 2.25 62.68 -68.70
N ARG A 60 1.92 61.39 -68.84
CA ARG A 60 1.98 60.61 -70.11
C ARG A 60 0.85 59.56 -70.09
N TRP A 61 -0.23 59.79 -70.83
CA TRP A 61 -1.43 58.91 -70.84
C TRP A 61 -1.29 57.69 -71.77
N ASP A 62 -0.18 57.60 -72.48
CA ASP A 62 0.00 56.60 -73.56
C ASP A 62 0.55 55.27 -73.01
N LEU A 63 1.17 55.29 -71.82
CA LEU A 63 1.77 54.11 -71.18
C LEU A 63 0.78 53.32 -70.29
N PHE A 64 -0.28 53.98 -69.80
CA PHE A 64 -1.23 53.37 -68.87
C PHE A 64 -2.20 52.40 -69.57
N LEU A 65 -2.61 52.72 -70.81
CA LEU A 65 -3.48 51.85 -71.62
C LEU A 65 -2.77 50.59 -72.13
N LEU A 66 -1.46 50.69 -72.42
CA LEU A 66 -0.68 49.58 -72.96
C LEU A 66 -0.37 48.53 -71.88
N PHE A 67 -0.03 48.96 -70.66
CA PHE A 67 0.31 48.05 -69.57
C PHE A 67 -0.90 47.49 -68.79
N ASN A 68 -1.97 48.27 -68.61
CA ASN A 68 -3.09 47.86 -67.74
C ASN A 68 -4.28 47.23 -68.47
N VAL A 69 -4.36 47.31 -69.81
CA VAL A 69 -5.51 46.77 -70.57
C VAL A 69 -5.07 45.78 -71.65
N ALA A 70 -4.04 46.10 -72.44
CA ALA A 70 -3.62 45.21 -73.53
C ALA A 70 -2.89 43.96 -73.04
N ILE A 71 -1.98 44.08 -72.06
CA ILE A 71 -1.21 42.94 -71.53
C ILE A 71 -2.12 41.91 -70.82
N PRO A 72 -3.06 42.29 -69.92
CA PRO A 72 -3.92 41.32 -69.26
C PRO A 72 -4.86 40.59 -70.23
N VAL A 73 -5.41 41.30 -71.23
CA VAL A 73 -6.29 40.68 -72.22
C VAL A 73 -5.53 39.70 -73.12
N LEU A 74 -4.29 40.02 -73.49
CA LEU A 74 -3.43 39.14 -74.28
C LEU A 74 -2.95 37.93 -73.46
N LEU A 75 -2.72 38.09 -72.15
CA LEU A 75 -2.40 36.99 -71.24
C LEU A 75 -3.59 36.04 -71.04
N VAL A 76 -4.81 36.56 -70.92
CA VAL A 76 -6.02 35.73 -70.82
C VAL A 76 -6.30 35.01 -72.14
N LEU A 77 -6.16 35.69 -73.29
CA LEU A 77 -6.29 35.05 -74.61
C LEU A 77 -5.21 33.99 -74.83
N GLY A 78 -3.97 34.25 -74.43
CA GLY A 78 -2.88 33.29 -74.45
C GLY A 78 -3.14 32.08 -73.54
N GLY A 79 -3.66 32.31 -72.33
CA GLY A 79 -4.04 31.24 -71.39
C GLY A 79 -5.17 30.36 -71.93
N VAL A 80 -6.19 30.94 -72.56
CA VAL A 80 -7.28 30.17 -73.19
C VAL A 80 -6.77 29.38 -74.40
N LEU A 81 -5.83 29.93 -75.19
CA LEU A 81 -5.23 29.24 -76.32
C LEU A 81 -4.32 28.08 -75.86
N ILE A 82 -3.57 28.26 -74.77
CA ILE A 82 -2.75 27.23 -74.13
C ILE A 82 -3.62 26.11 -73.57
N VAL A 83 -4.71 26.43 -72.86
CA VAL A 83 -5.66 25.42 -72.34
C VAL A 83 -6.38 24.69 -73.48
N ARG A 84 -6.54 25.33 -74.64
CA ARG A 84 -7.15 24.69 -75.82
C ARG A 84 -6.15 23.88 -76.66
N SER A 85 -4.85 24.21 -76.61
CA SER A 85 -3.77 23.45 -77.27
C SER A 85 -3.22 22.31 -76.43
N LEU A 86 -3.32 22.40 -75.10
CA LEU A 86 -3.19 21.26 -74.19
C LEU A 86 -4.50 20.49 -74.24
N GLY A 87 -4.63 19.65 -75.27
CA GLY A 87 -5.76 18.73 -75.41
C GLY A 87 -6.03 18.00 -74.09
N VAL A 88 -7.32 17.76 -73.83
CA VAL A 88 -7.79 16.92 -72.72
C VAL A 88 -6.99 15.61 -72.79
N ALA A 89 -6.08 15.42 -71.83
CA ALA A 89 -5.37 14.16 -71.70
C ALA A 89 -6.42 13.09 -71.42
N GLU A 90 -6.71 12.26 -72.41
CA GLU A 90 -7.46 11.03 -72.21
C GLU A 90 -6.77 10.27 -71.09
N ALA A 91 -7.48 10.11 -69.97
CA ALA A 91 -7.02 9.32 -68.85
C ALA A 91 -6.70 7.92 -69.39
N LYS A 92 -5.42 7.56 -69.34
CA LYS A 92 -4.93 6.21 -69.64
C LYS A 92 -5.86 5.21 -68.95
N PRO A 93 -6.51 4.27 -69.66
CA PRO A 93 -7.47 3.36 -69.06
C PRO A 93 -6.76 2.58 -67.96
N VAL A 94 -7.22 2.76 -66.73
CA VAL A 94 -6.80 1.95 -65.59
C VAL A 94 -7.16 0.51 -65.95
N PRO A 95 -6.21 -0.45 -65.89
CA PRO A 95 -6.53 -1.84 -66.15
C PRO A 95 -7.67 -2.28 -65.21
N PRO A 96 -8.58 -3.17 -65.67
CA PRO A 96 -9.65 -3.66 -64.81
C PRO A 96 -9.05 -4.22 -63.51
N PRO A 97 -9.68 -3.99 -62.34
CA PRO A 97 -9.15 -4.52 -61.08
C PRO A 97 -9.03 -6.03 -61.23
N ASP A 98 -7.82 -6.56 -61.08
CA ASP A 98 -7.58 -7.99 -61.09
C ASP A 98 -8.42 -8.62 -59.97
N THR A 99 -9.43 -9.41 -60.36
CA THR A 99 -10.36 -10.08 -59.44
C THR A 99 -9.81 -11.41 -58.92
N SER A 100 -8.53 -11.68 -59.19
CA SER A 100 -7.84 -12.86 -58.69
C SER A 100 -7.69 -12.78 -57.17
N ALA A 101 -7.76 -13.93 -56.50
CA ALA A 101 -7.62 -14.00 -55.04
C ALA A 101 -6.30 -13.39 -54.55
N THR A 102 -5.23 -13.54 -55.34
CA THR A 102 -3.90 -12.98 -55.07
C THR A 102 -3.89 -11.45 -55.10
N ALA A 103 -4.54 -10.82 -56.08
CA ALA A 103 -4.61 -9.36 -56.18
C ALA A 103 -5.44 -8.74 -55.05
N ILE A 104 -6.54 -9.40 -54.68
CA ILE A 104 -7.40 -8.95 -53.58
C ILE A 104 -6.70 -9.13 -52.24
N MET A 105 -6.00 -10.23 -52.03
CA MET A 105 -5.16 -10.41 -50.85
C MET A 105 -4.03 -9.36 -50.79
N LYS A 106 -3.37 -9.05 -51.92
CA LYS A 106 -2.37 -7.96 -52.04
C LYS A 106 -2.99 -6.57 -51.76
N SER A 107 -4.29 -6.39 -51.94
CA SER A 107 -4.99 -5.13 -51.65
C SER A 107 -5.36 -4.91 -50.17
N LEU A 108 -5.36 -5.96 -49.34
CA LEU A 108 -5.64 -5.85 -47.91
C LEU A 108 -4.46 -5.18 -47.17
N PRO A 109 -4.72 -4.33 -46.15
CA PRO A 109 -3.65 -3.75 -45.34
C PRO A 109 -2.84 -4.86 -44.66
N ALA A 110 -1.52 -4.82 -44.82
CA ALA A 110 -0.61 -5.76 -44.18
C ALA A 110 -0.48 -5.45 -42.69
N THR A 111 -0.72 -6.44 -41.86
CA THR A 111 -0.66 -6.33 -40.40
C THR A 111 0.29 -7.35 -39.82
N ARG A 112 1.09 -6.92 -38.84
CA ARG A 112 1.92 -7.83 -38.05
C ARG A 112 1.16 -8.22 -36.80
N VAL A 113 0.99 -9.53 -36.61
CA VAL A 113 0.33 -10.09 -35.44
C VAL A 113 1.32 -10.85 -34.57
N ILE A 114 1.07 -10.86 -33.27
CA ILE A 114 1.79 -11.69 -32.29
C ILE A 114 0.77 -12.48 -31.49
N LYS A 115 1.06 -13.75 -31.25
CA LYS A 115 0.23 -14.64 -30.45
C LYS A 115 0.31 -14.23 -28.97
N VAL A 116 -0.85 -14.07 -28.34
CA VAL A 116 -0.98 -13.81 -26.91
C VAL A 116 -0.62 -15.09 -26.16
N ARG A 117 0.21 -14.95 -25.12
CA ARG A 117 0.62 -16.05 -24.24
C ARG A 117 0.00 -15.84 -22.86
N SER A 118 -0.28 -16.92 -22.14
CA SER A 118 -0.60 -16.81 -20.72
C SER A 118 0.67 -16.49 -19.91
N LEU A 119 0.54 -15.82 -18.77
CA LEU A 119 1.67 -15.57 -17.87
C LEU A 119 2.30 -16.89 -17.40
N ALA A 120 1.47 -17.90 -17.13
CA ALA A 120 1.93 -19.22 -16.70
C ALA A 120 2.83 -19.92 -17.75
N GLU A 121 2.53 -19.78 -19.05
CA GLU A 121 3.36 -20.31 -20.15
C GLU A 121 4.76 -19.69 -20.19
N THR A 122 4.92 -18.46 -19.72
CA THR A 122 6.23 -17.79 -19.69
C THR A 122 7.14 -18.27 -18.55
N GLY A 123 6.59 -19.02 -17.59
CA GLY A 123 7.31 -19.44 -16.38
C GLY A 123 7.66 -18.29 -15.42
N GLN A 124 7.17 -17.07 -15.70
CA GLN A 124 7.36 -15.89 -14.84
C GLN A 124 6.20 -15.75 -13.85
N GLN A 125 6.47 -15.08 -12.72
CA GLN A 125 5.46 -14.71 -11.73
C GLN A 125 5.13 -13.23 -11.86
N LEU A 126 3.93 -12.84 -11.41
CA LEU A 126 3.58 -11.42 -11.36
C LEU A 126 4.37 -10.76 -10.23
N GLU A 127 5.23 -9.80 -10.56
CA GLU A 127 5.96 -9.02 -9.57
C GLU A 127 5.27 -7.68 -9.33
N LEU A 128 4.88 -7.41 -8.09
CA LEU A 128 4.37 -6.09 -7.73
C LEU A 128 5.42 -5.31 -6.95
N VAL A 129 5.74 -4.12 -7.45
CA VAL A 129 6.71 -3.21 -6.82
C VAL A 129 5.99 -2.17 -5.97
N ILE A 130 6.34 -2.12 -4.69
CA ILE A 130 5.88 -1.09 -3.74
C ILE A 130 7.08 -0.52 -2.97
N ASP A 131 6.93 0.68 -2.44
CA ASP A 131 7.95 1.29 -1.58
C ASP A 131 7.54 1.11 -0.10
N GLY A 132 8.55 0.93 0.76
CA GLY A 132 8.36 0.73 2.18
C GLY A 132 9.48 1.32 3.02
N THR A 133 9.24 1.43 4.32
CA THR A 133 10.23 1.87 5.30
C THR A 133 10.43 0.79 6.34
N VAL A 134 11.69 0.55 6.70
CA VAL A 134 12.06 -0.44 7.70
C VAL A 134 11.72 0.05 9.10
N VAL A 135 11.06 -0.80 9.90
CA VAL A 135 10.62 -0.53 11.27
C VAL A 135 10.94 -1.74 12.17
N PRO A 136 11.22 -1.54 13.47
CA PRO A 136 11.56 -2.66 14.36
C PRO A 136 10.37 -3.61 14.52
N PHE A 137 10.64 -4.90 14.63
CA PHE A 137 9.60 -5.90 14.91
C PHE A 137 9.01 -5.71 16.32
N ARG A 138 9.86 -5.35 17.29
CA ARG A 138 9.47 -5.06 18.68
C ARG A 138 10.28 -3.89 19.21
N GLU A 139 9.60 -3.01 19.93
CA GLU A 139 10.20 -1.91 20.69
C GLU A 139 9.74 -2.04 22.14
N ALA A 140 10.69 -2.06 23.08
CA ALA A 140 10.44 -2.08 24.51
C ALA A 140 10.98 -0.80 25.14
N ARG A 141 10.08 0.02 25.69
CA ARG A 141 10.42 1.19 26.50
C ARG A 141 10.50 0.77 27.95
N VAL A 142 11.72 0.70 28.48
CA VAL A 142 11.98 0.33 29.87
C VAL A 142 11.82 1.58 30.73
N ALA A 143 10.81 1.59 31.58
CA ALA A 143 10.53 2.69 32.49
C ALA A 143 10.77 2.28 33.95
N SER A 144 11.08 3.26 34.79
CA SER A 144 11.27 3.00 36.21
C SER A 144 9.95 2.67 36.90
N GLU A 145 9.89 1.56 37.65
CA GLU A 145 8.72 1.21 38.46
C GLU A 145 8.77 1.81 39.87
N VAL A 146 9.93 2.31 40.29
CA VAL A 146 10.20 2.90 41.61
C VAL A 146 10.90 4.26 41.46
N ALA A 147 10.84 5.11 42.47
CA ALA A 147 11.52 6.40 42.44
C ALA A 147 12.88 6.31 43.15
N GLY A 148 13.88 7.05 42.69
CA GLY A 148 15.18 7.08 43.33
C GLY A 148 16.29 7.57 42.41
N THR A 149 17.51 7.62 42.94
CA THR A 149 18.70 8.01 42.19
C THR A 149 19.33 6.80 41.52
N VAL A 150 19.70 6.90 40.26
CA VAL A 150 20.47 5.86 39.56
C VAL A 150 21.91 5.88 40.06
N ILE A 151 22.36 4.80 40.69
CA ILE A 151 23.71 4.70 41.29
C ILE A 151 24.70 3.93 40.41
N GLU A 152 24.21 3.07 39.53
CA GLU A 152 25.03 2.22 38.67
C GLU A 152 24.39 2.11 37.30
N LYS A 153 25.20 2.23 36.25
CA LYS A 153 24.84 1.97 34.85
C LYS A 153 25.84 0.98 34.28
N SER A 154 25.34 -0.07 33.64
CA SER A 154 26.16 -1.07 32.96
C SER A 154 26.87 -0.46 31.75
N ALA A 155 28.08 -0.93 31.43
CA ALA A 155 28.81 -0.48 30.24
C ALA A 155 28.11 -0.84 28.92
N ASN A 156 27.28 -1.90 28.93
CA ASN A 156 26.46 -2.27 27.79
C ASN A 156 25.17 -1.43 27.69
N CYS A 157 24.89 -0.59 28.69
CA CYS A 157 23.75 0.32 28.70
C CYS A 157 24.14 1.66 28.09
N GLU A 158 24.46 1.64 26.79
CA GLU A 158 24.75 2.82 25.98
C GLU A 158 23.98 2.71 24.65
N ALA A 159 23.62 3.84 24.05
CA ALA A 159 22.99 3.84 22.74
C ALA A 159 23.87 3.18 21.68
N GLY A 160 23.32 2.19 20.97
CA GLY A 160 24.01 1.36 19.98
C GLY A 160 24.57 0.04 20.52
N SER A 161 24.57 -0.17 21.83
CA SER A 161 25.02 -1.44 22.44
C SER A 161 23.95 -2.53 22.36
N ILE A 162 24.40 -3.79 22.23
CA ILE A 162 23.53 -4.98 22.21
C ILE A 162 23.41 -5.50 23.63
N VAL A 163 22.18 -5.80 24.05
CA VAL A 163 21.86 -6.36 25.36
C VAL A 163 21.03 -7.62 25.23
N THR A 164 21.17 -8.51 26.20
CA THR A 164 20.40 -9.75 26.29
C THR A 164 19.24 -9.63 27.27
N GLU A 165 18.18 -10.41 27.06
CA GLU A 165 17.03 -10.45 27.98
C GLU A 165 17.48 -10.84 29.40
N GLY A 166 17.06 -10.07 30.40
CA GLY A 166 17.45 -10.24 31.80
C GLY A 166 18.79 -9.61 32.19
N GLU A 167 19.53 -9.03 31.24
CA GLU A 167 20.78 -8.31 31.52
C GLU A 167 20.51 -7.05 32.34
N VAL A 168 21.29 -6.83 33.40
CA VAL A 168 21.15 -5.65 34.27
C VAL A 168 21.68 -4.41 33.54
N LEU A 169 20.81 -3.42 33.39
CA LEU A 169 21.10 -2.16 32.70
C LEU A 169 21.50 -1.07 33.68
N MET A 170 20.66 -0.86 34.71
CA MET A 170 20.83 0.19 35.70
C MET A 170 20.42 -0.29 37.08
N LYS A 171 20.97 0.32 38.13
CA LYS A 171 20.50 0.14 39.50
C LYS A 171 20.14 1.48 40.11
N ILE A 172 18.94 1.52 40.69
CA ILE A 172 18.46 2.60 41.54
C ILE A 172 18.93 2.33 42.97
N ASP A 173 19.23 3.39 43.72
CA ASP A 173 19.61 3.30 45.12
C ASP A 173 18.60 2.45 45.92
N PRO A 174 19.03 1.29 46.46
CA PRO A 174 18.13 0.39 47.16
C PRO A 174 18.01 0.70 48.66
N GLU A 175 18.79 1.63 49.24
CA GLU A 175 18.89 1.79 50.70
C GLU A 175 17.52 2.01 51.36
N ASP A 176 16.75 3.01 50.91
CA ASP A 176 15.41 3.30 51.44
C ASP A 176 14.48 2.09 51.37
N TYR A 177 14.58 1.30 50.29
CA TYR A 177 13.78 0.11 50.08
C TYR A 177 14.22 -1.05 50.99
N GLN A 178 15.51 -1.19 51.26
CA GLN A 178 16.04 -2.17 52.20
C GLN A 178 15.58 -1.87 53.63
N TRP A 179 15.65 -0.59 54.04
CA TRP A 179 15.17 -0.16 55.35
C TRP A 179 13.67 -0.40 55.53
N GLU A 180 12.88 -0.18 54.48
CA GLU A 180 11.44 -0.46 54.50
C GLU A 180 11.14 -1.96 54.65
N VAL A 181 11.87 -2.82 53.93
CA VAL A 181 11.77 -4.28 54.06
C VAL A 181 12.12 -4.71 55.49
N GLU A 182 13.20 -4.19 56.06
CA GLU A 182 13.61 -4.52 57.43
C GLU A 182 12.57 -4.07 58.47
N ARG A 183 12.03 -2.84 58.32
CA ARG A 183 10.97 -2.32 59.20
C ARG A 183 9.74 -3.22 59.20
N LEU A 184 9.26 -3.59 58.01
CA LEU A 184 8.04 -4.41 57.86
C LEU A 184 8.26 -5.86 58.29
N LYS A 185 9.47 -6.40 58.09
CA LYS A 185 9.85 -7.71 58.62
C LYS A 185 9.79 -7.72 60.14
N ASN A 186 10.38 -6.71 60.78
CA ASN A 186 10.32 -6.55 62.24
C ASN A 186 8.88 -6.37 62.74
N GLN A 187 8.02 -5.67 62.00
CA GLN A 187 6.61 -5.54 62.33
C GLN A 187 5.88 -6.89 62.28
N ARG A 188 6.02 -7.66 61.20
CA ARG A 188 5.46 -9.02 61.11
C ARG A 188 5.95 -9.91 62.26
N ASP A 189 7.24 -9.85 62.57
CA ASP A 189 7.83 -10.67 63.65
C ASP A 189 7.28 -10.28 65.04
N ARG A 190 6.94 -9.01 65.28
CA ARG A 190 6.25 -8.57 66.51
C ARG A 190 4.84 -9.15 66.61
N GLU A 191 4.06 -9.10 65.54
CA GLU A 191 2.70 -9.68 65.52
C GLU A 191 2.74 -11.20 65.70
N TYR A 192 3.68 -11.88 65.04
CA TYR A 192 3.88 -13.31 65.20
C TYR A 192 4.18 -13.70 66.66
N ARG A 193 5.05 -12.95 67.35
CA ARG A 193 5.34 -13.16 68.77
C ARG A 193 4.09 -12.92 69.64
N ALA A 194 3.31 -11.89 69.36
CA ALA A 194 2.07 -11.61 70.07
C ALA A 194 1.04 -12.75 69.92
N ILE A 195 0.96 -13.39 68.75
CA ILE A 195 0.13 -14.59 68.54
C ILE A 195 0.62 -15.72 69.44
N SER A 196 1.94 -15.99 69.46
CA SER A 196 2.52 -17.04 70.29
C SER A 196 2.29 -16.82 71.79
N GLU A 197 2.38 -15.58 72.26
CA GLU A 197 2.08 -15.20 73.65
C GLU A 197 0.60 -15.44 73.97
N ASN A 198 -0.31 -15.01 73.08
CA ASN A 198 -1.74 -15.21 73.24
C ASN A 198 -2.13 -16.70 73.19
N ASP A 199 -1.45 -17.51 72.38
CA ASP A 199 -1.65 -18.97 72.32
C ASP A 199 -1.26 -19.64 73.65
N GLN A 200 -0.19 -19.16 74.30
CA GLN A 200 0.18 -19.61 75.63
C GLN A 200 -0.85 -19.19 76.69
N GLU A 201 -1.39 -17.97 76.62
CA GLU A 201 -2.48 -17.51 77.48
C GLU A 201 -3.74 -18.38 77.30
N ILE A 202 -4.13 -18.68 76.05
CA ILE A 202 -5.25 -19.58 75.74
C ILE A 202 -5.04 -20.95 76.37
N ALA A 203 -3.85 -21.55 76.20
CA ALA A 203 -3.53 -22.85 76.77
C ALA A 203 -3.56 -22.84 78.32
N ASN A 204 -3.14 -21.73 78.95
CA ASN A 204 -3.23 -21.56 80.39
C ASN A 204 -4.69 -21.48 80.86
N THR A 205 -5.51 -20.63 80.23
CA THR A 205 -6.93 -20.48 80.56
C THR A 205 -7.72 -21.77 80.33
N GLN A 206 -7.41 -22.53 79.29
CA GLN A 206 -8.03 -23.85 79.04
C GLN A 206 -7.76 -24.84 80.18
N ARG A 207 -6.52 -24.89 80.68
CA ARG A 207 -6.18 -25.71 81.85
C ARG A 207 -6.93 -25.25 83.11
N SER A 208 -7.08 -23.94 83.31
CA SER A 208 -7.89 -23.40 84.41
C SER A 208 -9.37 -23.75 84.30
N ILE A 209 -9.94 -23.75 83.07
CA ILE A 209 -11.32 -24.18 82.82
C ILE A 209 -11.49 -25.66 83.16
N GLU A 210 -10.53 -26.51 82.82
CA GLU A 210 -10.58 -27.93 83.15
C GLU A 210 -10.64 -28.16 84.68
N ILE A 211 -9.80 -27.45 85.44
CA ILE A 211 -9.81 -27.50 86.90
C ILE A 211 -11.17 -26.99 87.45
N ALA A 212 -11.68 -25.87 86.92
CA ALA A 212 -12.96 -25.32 87.35
C ALA A 212 -14.14 -26.27 87.05
N ARG A 213 -14.13 -26.98 85.92
CA ARG A 213 -15.12 -28.01 85.58
C ARG A 213 -15.08 -29.20 86.53
N GLN A 214 -13.88 -29.61 86.95
CA GLN A 214 -13.71 -30.66 87.95
C GLN A 214 -14.28 -30.23 89.31
N ASP A 215 -14.05 -28.98 89.72
CA ASP A 215 -14.61 -28.43 90.96
C ASP A 215 -16.14 -28.35 90.92
N VAL A 216 -16.73 -27.82 89.84
CA VAL A 216 -18.20 -27.84 89.64
C VAL A 216 -18.76 -29.26 89.78
N THR A 217 -18.09 -30.25 89.19
CA THR A 217 -18.50 -31.66 89.29
C THR A 217 -18.43 -32.18 90.73
N LEU A 218 -17.40 -31.78 91.49
CA LEU A 218 -17.23 -32.15 92.90
C LEU A 218 -18.31 -31.50 93.77
N GLN A 219 -18.58 -30.21 93.61
CA GLN A 219 -19.62 -29.50 94.34
C GLN A 219 -21.02 -30.04 94.00
N GLN A 220 -21.27 -30.39 92.74
CA GLN A 220 -22.53 -31.01 92.33
C GLN A 220 -22.74 -32.36 93.04
N LYS A 221 -21.71 -33.22 93.08
CA LYS A 221 -21.77 -34.49 93.82
C LYS A 221 -22.04 -34.29 95.31
N GLU A 222 -21.48 -33.26 95.92
CA GLU A 222 -21.74 -32.93 97.32
C GLU A 222 -23.20 -32.48 97.55
N VAL A 223 -23.73 -31.62 96.68
CA VAL A 223 -25.16 -31.23 96.71
C VAL A 223 -26.06 -32.47 96.57
N ASP A 224 -25.76 -33.37 95.63
CA ASP A 224 -26.52 -34.59 95.40
C ASP A 224 -26.46 -35.52 96.62
N ARG A 225 -25.28 -35.68 97.23
CA ARG A 225 -25.06 -36.47 98.45
C ARG A 225 -25.89 -35.95 99.62
N GLN A 226 -25.85 -34.64 99.87
CA GLN A 226 -26.61 -34.01 100.96
C GLN A 226 -28.12 -34.08 100.71
N THR A 227 -28.55 -33.94 99.46
CA THR A 227 -29.97 -34.06 99.08
C THR A 227 -30.49 -35.49 99.16
N ALA A 228 -29.64 -36.51 98.93
CA ALA A 228 -30.00 -37.92 99.09
C ALA A 228 -30.17 -38.31 100.57
N LEU A 229 -29.44 -37.67 101.48
CA LEU A 229 -29.46 -37.89 102.93
C LEU A 229 -30.65 -37.21 103.63
N LYS A 230 -31.82 -37.08 102.97
CA LYS A 230 -33.00 -36.27 103.37
C LYS A 230 -33.46 -36.33 104.84
N THR A 231 -33.10 -37.38 105.58
CA THR A 231 -33.49 -37.59 106.98
C THR A 231 -32.43 -37.08 107.98
N PHE A 232 -31.19 -36.87 107.56
CA PHE A 232 -30.05 -36.57 108.45
C PHE A 232 -29.33 -35.24 108.16
N ALA A 233 -29.49 -34.65 106.97
CA ALA A 233 -28.92 -33.35 106.63
C ALA A 233 -29.90 -32.20 106.92
N SER A 234 -29.40 -31.09 107.46
CA SER A 234 -30.20 -29.89 107.71
C SER A 234 -30.40 -29.06 106.43
N GLN A 235 -31.52 -28.34 106.32
CA GLN A 235 -31.80 -27.48 105.15
C GLN A 235 -30.69 -26.43 104.92
N ALA A 236 -30.10 -25.91 106.00
CA ALA A 236 -29.00 -24.95 105.93
C ALA A 236 -27.71 -25.55 105.30
N GLU A 237 -27.44 -26.84 105.50
CA GLU A 237 -26.29 -27.51 104.88
C GLU A 237 -26.48 -27.71 103.38
N VAL A 238 -27.69 -28.04 102.94
CA VAL A 238 -28.04 -28.14 101.52
C VAL A 238 -27.91 -26.78 100.84
N ASP A 239 -28.43 -25.71 101.45
CA ASP A 239 -28.34 -24.36 100.90
C ASP A 239 -26.89 -23.85 100.86
N LYS A 240 -26.06 -24.22 101.85
CA LYS A 240 -24.61 -23.97 101.82
C LYS A 240 -23.94 -24.68 100.65
N ALA A 241 -24.22 -25.97 100.43
CA ALA A 241 -23.66 -26.72 99.30
C ALA A 241 -24.11 -26.15 97.94
N ARG A 242 -25.38 -25.72 97.82
CA ARG A 242 -25.89 -25.04 96.62
C ARG A 242 -25.19 -23.71 96.37
N SER A 243 -24.95 -22.92 97.41
CA SER A 243 -24.21 -21.66 97.27
C SER A 243 -22.77 -21.87 96.77
N ALA A 244 -22.10 -22.92 97.25
CA ALA A 244 -20.75 -23.30 96.80
C ALA A 244 -20.74 -23.74 95.33
N LEU A 245 -21.74 -24.54 94.91
CA LEU A 245 -21.90 -24.91 93.50
C LEU A 245 -22.14 -23.69 92.61
N LEU A 246 -22.99 -22.74 93.02
CA LEU A 246 -23.22 -21.51 92.27
C LEU A 246 -21.95 -20.67 92.13
N GLN A 247 -21.12 -20.60 93.18
CA GLN A 247 -19.82 -19.93 93.12
C GLN A 247 -18.86 -20.62 92.15
N ALA A 248 -18.78 -21.95 92.18
CA ALA A 248 -17.95 -22.72 91.25
C ALA A 248 -18.41 -22.52 89.79
N ASN A 249 -19.72 -22.51 89.55
CA ASN A 249 -20.28 -22.22 88.23
C ASN A 249 -19.97 -20.80 87.75
N GLN A 250 -20.09 -19.80 88.63
CA GLN A 250 -19.73 -18.42 88.31
C GLN A 250 -18.25 -18.29 87.91
N GLN A 251 -17.36 -19.00 88.60
CA GLN A 251 -15.94 -19.04 88.27
C GLN A 251 -15.69 -19.68 86.89
N LEU A 252 -16.36 -20.80 86.60
CA LEU A 252 -16.28 -21.47 85.31
C LEU A 252 -16.71 -20.55 84.16
N VAL A 253 -17.90 -19.93 84.27
CA VAL A 253 -18.43 -19.01 83.24
C VAL A 253 -17.49 -17.83 83.02
N THR A 254 -16.87 -17.32 84.08
CA THR A 254 -15.90 -16.20 83.98
C THR A 254 -14.66 -16.61 83.16
N LEU A 255 -14.12 -17.80 83.40
CA LEU A 255 -12.98 -18.34 82.64
C LEU A 255 -13.35 -18.65 81.18
N GLU A 256 -14.56 -19.16 80.94
CA GLU A 256 -15.06 -19.42 79.57
C GLU A 256 -15.19 -18.11 78.78
N ASN A 257 -15.75 -17.05 79.37
CA ASN A 257 -15.81 -15.73 78.76
C ASN A 257 -14.40 -15.17 78.48
N GLN A 258 -13.45 -15.39 79.39
CA GLN A 258 -12.05 -14.99 79.18
C GLN A 258 -11.41 -15.73 77.99
N LEU A 259 -11.69 -17.04 77.86
CA LEU A 259 -11.20 -17.83 76.72
C LEU A 259 -11.76 -17.32 75.38
N ASP A 260 -13.05 -16.98 75.33
CA ASP A 260 -13.66 -16.45 74.12
C ASP A 260 -13.08 -15.08 73.72
N LEU A 261 -12.77 -14.23 74.70
CA LEU A 261 -12.05 -12.97 74.47
C LEU A 261 -10.64 -13.22 73.89
N LEU A 262 -9.89 -14.19 74.44
CA LEU A 262 -8.55 -14.54 73.95
C LEU A 262 -8.60 -15.13 72.53
N ARG A 263 -9.63 -15.91 72.20
CA ARG A 263 -9.86 -16.43 70.84
C ARG A 263 -10.16 -15.29 69.86
N SER A 264 -11.00 -14.33 70.24
CA SER A 264 -11.25 -13.14 69.43
C SER A 264 -9.98 -12.29 69.26
N ARG A 265 -9.18 -12.13 70.32
CA ARG A 265 -7.88 -11.46 70.28
C ARG A 265 -6.91 -12.15 69.31
N ARG A 266 -6.87 -13.49 69.30
CA ARG A 266 -6.06 -14.29 68.37
C ARG A 266 -6.38 -13.98 66.92
N LEU A 267 -7.66 -14.01 66.53
CA LEU A 267 -8.10 -13.72 65.16
C LEU A 267 -7.68 -12.33 64.70
N ARG A 268 -7.75 -11.33 65.58
CA ARG A 268 -7.29 -9.97 65.29
C ARG A 268 -5.77 -9.89 65.10
N LEU A 269 -4.99 -10.60 65.92
CA LEU A 269 -3.54 -10.66 65.76
C LEU A 269 -3.13 -11.39 64.48
N GLU A 270 -3.84 -12.46 64.12
CA GLU A 270 -3.63 -13.16 62.83
C GLU A 270 -3.91 -12.24 61.65
N ALA A 271 -5.00 -11.46 61.68
CA ALA A 271 -5.28 -10.48 60.64
C ALA A 271 -4.20 -9.37 60.57
N ALA A 272 -3.66 -8.95 61.72
CA ALA A 272 -2.57 -7.97 61.78
C ALA A 272 -1.24 -8.54 61.22
N GLU A 273 -0.91 -9.79 61.53
CA GLU A 273 0.25 -10.49 60.95
C GLU A 273 0.13 -10.61 59.44
N GLN A 274 -1.05 -11.01 58.93
CA GLN A 274 -1.30 -11.13 57.49
C GLN A 274 -1.17 -9.79 56.76
N LEU A 275 -1.63 -8.70 57.38
CA LEU A 275 -1.47 -7.36 56.84
C LEU A 275 0.02 -6.98 56.77
N ALA A 276 0.78 -7.21 57.85
CA ALA A 276 2.22 -6.94 57.90
C ALA A 276 2.99 -7.79 56.88
N ALA A 277 2.63 -9.07 56.71
CA ALA A 277 3.22 -9.96 55.71
C ALA A 277 2.94 -9.49 54.28
N THR A 278 1.74 -8.97 54.02
CA THR A 278 1.38 -8.41 52.70
C THR A 278 2.16 -7.13 52.41
N GLN A 279 2.29 -6.24 53.39
CA GLN A 279 3.09 -5.03 53.28
C GLN A 279 4.56 -5.37 53.01
N LEU A 280 5.13 -6.34 53.74
CA LEU A 280 6.50 -6.82 53.53
C LEU A 280 6.70 -7.30 52.08
N ARG A 281 5.76 -8.09 51.55
CA ARG A 281 5.83 -8.57 50.16
C ARG A 281 5.85 -7.41 49.15
N VAL A 282 5.06 -6.35 49.38
CA VAL A 282 5.06 -5.15 48.53
C VAL A 282 6.42 -4.46 48.58
N ALA A 283 7.00 -4.29 49.77
CA ALA A 283 8.33 -3.69 49.93
C ALA A 283 9.44 -4.52 49.26
N GLU A 284 9.39 -5.86 49.38
CA GLU A 284 10.34 -6.76 48.71
C GLU A 284 10.27 -6.66 47.19
N VAL A 285 9.06 -6.50 46.62
CA VAL A 285 8.89 -6.28 45.18
C VAL A 285 9.46 -4.93 44.76
N ASN A 286 9.26 -3.88 45.55
CA ASN A 286 9.85 -2.56 45.26
C ASN A 286 11.38 -2.59 45.35
N LEU A 287 11.95 -3.34 46.30
CA LEU A 287 13.40 -3.56 46.37
C LEU A 287 13.92 -4.29 45.12
N LYS A 288 13.21 -5.32 44.63
CA LYS A 288 13.58 -6.01 43.37
C LYS A 288 13.54 -5.08 42.17
N ARG A 289 12.56 -4.16 42.11
CA ARG A 289 12.41 -3.15 41.05
C ARG A 289 13.51 -2.09 41.03
N CYS A 290 14.38 -2.04 42.05
CA CYS A 290 15.55 -1.17 42.03
C CYS A 290 16.62 -1.66 41.03
N VAL A 291 16.58 -2.94 40.65
CA VAL A 291 17.45 -3.50 39.61
C VAL A 291 16.68 -3.51 38.29
N ILE A 292 17.08 -2.65 37.36
CA ILE A 292 16.45 -2.52 36.05
C ILE A 292 17.18 -3.44 35.08
N ALA A 293 16.46 -4.43 34.55
CA ALA A 293 16.96 -5.39 33.58
C ALA A 293 16.25 -5.24 32.22
N ALA A 294 16.92 -5.68 31.15
CA ALA A 294 16.35 -5.66 29.80
C ALA A 294 15.19 -6.68 29.66
N PRO A 295 13.97 -6.25 29.28
CA PRO A 295 12.83 -7.17 29.09
C PRO A 295 12.89 -7.97 27.79
N ILE A 296 13.70 -7.55 26.83
CA ILE A 296 13.94 -8.24 25.56
C ILE A 296 15.41 -8.14 25.19
N SER A 297 15.90 -9.09 24.39
CA SER A 297 17.22 -8.99 23.76
C SER A 297 17.13 -8.03 22.56
N GLY A 298 18.11 -7.15 22.39
CA GLY A 298 18.04 -6.13 21.36
C GLY A 298 19.18 -5.11 21.42
N VAL A 299 19.04 -4.04 20.65
CA VAL A 299 19.95 -2.89 20.68
C VAL A 299 19.29 -1.73 21.41
N ILE A 300 20.06 -1.07 22.27
CA ILE A 300 19.61 0.15 22.94
C ILE A 300 19.63 1.29 21.93
N VAL A 301 18.49 1.95 21.78
CA VAL A 301 18.30 3.05 20.83
C VAL A 301 18.57 4.39 21.47
N SER A 302 18.04 4.57 22.68
CA SER A 302 18.12 5.80 23.44
C SER A 302 18.26 5.45 24.92
N GLU A 303 19.08 6.23 25.60
CA GLU A 303 19.17 6.28 27.05
C GLU A 303 18.76 7.69 27.49
N GLU A 304 17.76 7.78 28.36
CA GLU A 304 17.24 9.06 28.87
C GLU A 304 17.68 9.32 30.32
N ALA A 305 18.18 8.30 31.01
CA ALA A 305 18.68 8.39 32.38
C ALA A 305 20.18 8.05 32.43
N ASP A 306 20.89 8.69 33.37
CA ASP A 306 22.34 8.52 33.52
C ASP A 306 22.71 8.38 34.99
N VAL A 307 23.95 8.00 35.28
CA VAL A 307 24.41 7.81 36.67
C VAL A 307 24.29 9.13 37.45
N ASN A 308 23.80 9.05 38.69
CA ASN A 308 23.44 10.15 39.59
C ASN A 308 22.21 10.96 39.17
N SER A 309 21.45 10.55 38.15
CA SER A 309 20.16 11.18 37.85
C SER A 309 19.07 10.65 38.78
N PHE A 310 18.13 11.52 39.15
CA PHE A 310 16.95 11.13 39.91
C PHE A 310 15.80 10.82 38.96
N VAL A 311 15.18 9.64 39.11
CA VAL A 311 14.10 9.16 38.26
C VAL A 311 12.82 8.96 39.08
N ASN A 312 11.69 9.30 38.47
CA ASN A 312 10.37 9.07 39.06
C ASN A 312 9.77 7.77 38.51
N ARG A 313 8.76 7.26 39.22
CA ARG A 313 7.96 6.14 38.71
C ARG A 313 7.29 6.53 37.39
N GLY A 314 7.50 5.72 36.37
CA GLY A 314 7.00 5.93 35.00
C GLY A 314 7.97 6.67 34.08
N THR A 315 9.09 7.20 34.57
CA THR A 315 10.13 7.80 33.73
C THR A 315 10.76 6.72 32.84
N THR A 316 10.76 6.94 31.53
CA THR A 316 11.48 6.08 30.58
C THR A 316 12.98 6.22 30.81
N LEU A 317 13.68 5.09 30.93
CA LEU A 317 15.12 5.04 31.17
C LEU A 317 15.86 4.70 29.88
N VAL A 318 15.38 3.67 29.19
CA VAL A 318 16.03 3.09 28.01
C VAL A 318 14.97 2.59 27.02
N THR A 319 15.20 2.79 25.73
CA THR A 319 14.42 2.15 24.66
C THR A 319 15.26 1.07 23.99
N ILE A 320 14.73 -0.15 23.93
CA ILE A 320 15.39 -1.32 23.34
C ILE A 320 14.58 -1.76 22.13
N GLU A 321 15.25 -1.95 20.99
CA GLU A 321 14.65 -2.49 19.78
C GLU A 321 15.18 -3.90 19.50
N ASP A 322 14.29 -4.81 19.10
CA ASP A 322 14.66 -6.16 18.67
C ASP A 322 15.45 -6.09 17.35
N THR A 323 16.57 -6.81 17.30
CA THR A 323 17.44 -6.90 16.11
C THR A 323 17.38 -8.25 15.41
N GLY A 324 16.71 -9.24 16.01
CA GLY A 324 16.55 -10.57 15.43
C GLY A 324 15.60 -10.57 14.25
N LYS A 325 14.55 -9.75 14.30
CA LYS A 325 13.55 -9.61 13.24
C LYS A 325 13.21 -8.16 13.00
N VAL A 326 12.85 -7.86 11.77
CA VAL A 326 12.53 -6.51 11.33
C VAL A 326 11.28 -6.56 10.46
N GLU A 327 10.48 -5.50 10.53
CA GLU A 327 9.33 -5.31 9.65
C GLU A 327 9.61 -4.23 8.62
N VAL A 328 8.92 -4.30 7.49
CA VAL A 328 8.84 -3.21 6.51
C VAL A 328 7.40 -2.73 6.49
N ALA A 329 7.19 -1.48 6.90
CA ALA A 329 5.93 -0.79 6.76
C ALA A 329 5.83 -0.27 5.32
N ALA A 330 4.89 -0.81 4.56
CA ALA A 330 4.64 -0.41 3.19
C ALA A 330 3.18 0.01 3.03
N SER A 331 2.90 0.75 1.95
CA SER A 331 1.56 1.19 1.62
C SER A 331 1.19 0.69 0.23
N MET A 332 0.09 -0.06 0.14
CA MET A 332 -0.41 -0.63 -1.10
C MET A 332 -1.66 0.11 -1.56
N ARG A 333 -1.83 0.29 -2.86
CA ARG A 333 -3.12 0.76 -3.38
C ARG A 333 -4.15 -0.36 -3.42
N MET A 334 -5.42 -0.02 -3.58
CA MET A 334 -6.50 -1.01 -3.62
C MET A 334 -6.41 -1.95 -4.83
N ASP A 335 -5.99 -1.44 -6.00
CA ASP A 335 -5.72 -2.24 -7.21
C ASP A 335 -4.61 -3.26 -6.99
N GLN A 336 -3.59 -2.86 -6.23
CA GLN A 336 -2.45 -3.72 -5.89
C GLN A 336 -2.82 -4.79 -4.87
N LEU A 337 -3.61 -4.44 -3.86
CA LEU A 337 -4.10 -5.36 -2.84
C LEU A 337 -5.01 -6.44 -3.45
N HIS A 338 -5.82 -6.07 -4.45
CA HIS A 338 -6.66 -7.03 -5.17
C HIS A 338 -5.86 -8.24 -5.68
N TRP A 339 -4.70 -8.00 -6.29
CA TRP A 339 -3.83 -9.06 -6.81
C TRP A 339 -3.20 -9.92 -5.73
N VAL A 340 -2.92 -9.35 -4.55
CA VAL A 340 -2.47 -10.13 -3.39
C VAL A 340 -3.55 -11.09 -2.94
N LEU A 341 -4.79 -10.62 -2.84
CA LEU A 341 -5.94 -11.39 -2.36
C LEU A 341 -6.39 -12.48 -3.35
N ASP A 342 -6.19 -12.27 -4.66
CA ASP A 342 -6.58 -13.23 -5.71
C ASP A 342 -5.77 -14.56 -5.68
N GLN A 343 -4.72 -14.65 -4.85
CA GLN A 343 -3.91 -15.86 -4.70
C GLN A 343 -4.67 -16.96 -3.93
N ASP A 344 -5.35 -16.59 -2.85
CA ASP A 344 -6.13 -17.50 -2.02
C ASP A 344 -7.61 -17.31 -2.33
N GLY A 345 -8.10 -18.01 -3.37
CA GLY A 345 -9.51 -18.05 -3.78
C GLY A 345 -10.55 -18.46 -2.70
N SER A 346 -10.20 -18.42 -1.40
CA SER A 346 -11.16 -18.28 -0.32
C SER A 346 -11.73 -16.86 -0.31
N THR A 347 -12.88 -16.69 -0.96
CA THR A 347 -13.84 -15.60 -0.68
C THR A 347 -14.38 -15.61 0.76
N GLN A 348 -13.87 -16.52 1.60
CA GLN A 348 -14.06 -16.60 3.05
C GLN A 348 -12.70 -16.74 3.76
N ALA A 349 -11.71 -15.91 3.44
CA ALA A 349 -10.67 -15.63 4.44
C ALA A 349 -11.38 -14.99 5.65
N ALA A 350 -11.03 -15.40 6.86
CA ALA A 350 -11.38 -14.62 8.06
C ALA A 350 -11.05 -13.15 7.74
N ALA A 351 -12.04 -12.26 7.80
CA ALA A 351 -12.21 -11.07 6.94
C ALA A 351 -11.10 -9.99 6.94
N TYR A 352 -9.94 -10.26 7.54
CA TYR A 352 -8.83 -9.34 7.73
C TYR A 352 -7.44 -10.00 7.66
N ASP A 353 -7.31 -11.24 7.17
CA ASP A 353 -5.97 -11.87 7.03
C ASP A 353 -5.47 -11.78 5.57
N LEU A 354 -4.17 -11.55 5.40
CA LEU A 354 -3.51 -11.52 4.09
C LEU A 354 -2.94 -12.90 3.77
N PRO A 355 -3.03 -13.37 2.52
CA PRO A 355 -2.31 -14.57 2.11
C PRO A 355 -0.81 -14.34 2.25
N LYS A 356 -0.11 -15.32 2.84
CA LYS A 356 1.35 -15.26 3.00
C LYS A 356 2.00 -15.21 1.61
N THR A 357 2.53 -14.05 1.27
CA THR A 357 3.11 -13.78 -0.05
C THR A 357 4.60 -13.52 0.10
N ASP A 358 5.41 -14.22 -0.69
CA ASP A 358 6.86 -14.02 -0.67
C ASP A 358 7.22 -12.65 -1.24
N ALA A 359 8.22 -12.01 -0.63
CA ALA A 359 8.67 -10.68 -0.96
C ALA A 359 10.19 -10.60 -1.00
N ILE A 360 10.71 -9.86 -1.97
CA ILE A 360 12.11 -9.48 -2.04
C ILE A 360 12.22 -8.01 -1.66
N ILE A 361 12.88 -7.73 -0.55
CA ILE A 361 13.20 -6.36 -0.12
C ILE A 361 14.51 -5.99 -0.77
N GLU A 362 14.52 -4.91 -1.55
CA GLU A 362 15.70 -4.37 -2.22
C GLU A 362 16.07 -3.01 -1.63
N TYR A 363 17.35 -2.85 -1.29
CA TYR A 363 17.93 -1.57 -0.93
C TYR A 363 19.03 -1.21 -1.92
N GLU A 364 18.91 -0.05 -2.56
CA GLU A 364 19.97 0.54 -3.37
C GLU A 364 20.76 1.53 -2.52
N VAL A 365 22.07 1.29 -2.40
CA VAL A 365 22.94 2.14 -1.58
C VAL A 365 23.05 3.54 -2.20
N ALA A 366 22.51 4.54 -1.51
CA ALA A 366 22.55 5.93 -1.96
C ALA A 366 24.01 6.39 -2.21
N GLY A 367 24.25 7.00 -3.37
CA GLY A 367 25.57 7.51 -3.77
C GLY A 367 26.52 6.47 -4.37
N ARG A 368 26.13 5.18 -4.42
CA ARG A 368 26.86 4.13 -5.16
C ARG A 368 25.91 3.46 -6.16
N PRO A 369 25.78 4.00 -7.39
CA PRO A 369 24.87 3.44 -8.38
C PRO A 369 25.23 2.00 -8.68
N GLY A 370 24.23 1.11 -8.60
CA GLY A 370 24.45 -0.31 -8.84
C GLY A 370 25.19 -1.00 -7.70
N THR A 371 24.92 -0.70 -6.43
CA THR A 371 25.09 -1.66 -5.31
C THR A 371 23.71 -1.91 -4.71
N VAL A 372 23.17 -3.12 -4.93
CA VAL A 372 21.81 -3.50 -4.51
C VAL A 372 21.90 -4.69 -3.58
N HIS A 373 21.36 -4.54 -2.38
CA HIS A 373 21.25 -5.60 -1.40
C HIS A 373 19.81 -6.11 -1.36
N ARG A 374 19.65 -7.43 -1.31
CA ARG A 374 18.32 -8.07 -1.30
C ARG A 374 18.11 -8.93 -0.07
N TRP A 375 16.96 -8.80 0.57
CA TRP A 375 16.53 -9.67 1.67
C TRP A 375 15.26 -10.41 1.28
N LYS A 376 15.12 -11.63 1.81
CA LYS A 376 13.86 -12.37 1.72
C LYS A 376 12.96 -11.92 2.85
N GLY A 377 11.72 -11.61 2.53
CA GLY A 377 10.67 -11.38 3.50
C GLY A 377 9.35 -11.94 3.03
N THR A 378 8.33 -11.78 3.86
CA THR A 378 6.99 -12.29 3.59
C THR A 378 5.98 -11.22 3.99
N LEU A 379 4.98 -10.98 3.16
CA LEU A 379 3.81 -10.18 3.51
C LEU A 379 2.96 -10.99 4.49
N VAL A 380 2.76 -10.46 5.70
CA VAL A 380 2.07 -11.20 6.78
C VAL A 380 0.74 -10.56 7.16
N SER A 381 0.67 -9.23 7.28
CA SER A 381 -0.52 -8.60 7.85
C SER A 381 -0.73 -7.16 7.37
N TYR A 382 -1.95 -6.67 7.60
CA TYR A 382 -2.25 -5.24 7.54
C TYR A 382 -1.61 -4.50 8.73
N ASP A 383 -1.34 -3.20 8.55
CA ASP A 383 -0.91 -2.30 9.62
C ASP A 383 -2.11 -1.49 10.14
N GLY A 384 -2.82 -2.02 11.14
CA GLY A 384 -4.07 -1.43 11.63
C GLY A 384 -5.32 -1.85 10.84
N ILE A 385 -6.47 -1.27 11.19
CA ILE A 385 -7.76 -1.61 10.57
C ILE A 385 -8.16 -0.49 9.60
N GLY A 386 -8.12 -0.78 8.30
CA GLY A 386 -8.71 0.05 7.26
C GLY A 386 -7.72 0.70 6.30
N ILE A 387 -8.24 1.64 5.51
CA ILE A 387 -7.51 2.41 4.51
C ILE A 387 -7.10 3.74 5.15
N ASP A 388 -5.86 4.19 4.96
CA ASP A 388 -5.47 5.54 5.37
C ASP A 388 -6.25 6.56 4.50
N PRO A 389 -7.11 7.42 5.09
CA PRO A 389 -7.94 8.34 4.32
C PRO A 389 -7.14 9.42 3.58
N ASN A 390 -5.90 9.72 4.03
CA ASN A 390 -5.07 10.76 3.44
C ASN A 390 -4.39 10.27 2.17
N THR A 391 -3.81 9.07 2.21
CA THR A 391 -3.09 8.48 1.08
C THR A 391 -3.99 7.60 0.20
N ARG A 392 -5.16 7.18 0.72
CA ARG A 392 -6.06 6.20 0.11
C ARG A 392 -5.37 4.87 -0.19
N THR A 393 -4.37 4.53 0.63
CA THR A 393 -3.63 3.27 0.56
C THR A 393 -3.94 2.40 1.76
N VAL A 394 -3.78 1.10 1.58
CA VAL A 394 -3.85 0.10 2.63
C VAL A 394 -2.44 -0.10 3.19
N PRO A 395 -2.20 0.23 4.46
CA PRO A 395 -0.91 0.02 5.07
C PRO A 395 -0.73 -1.47 5.40
N VAL A 396 0.44 -2.01 5.09
CA VAL A 396 0.77 -3.43 5.23
C VAL A 396 2.14 -3.60 5.90
N ARG A 397 2.32 -4.73 6.58
CA ARG A 397 3.58 -5.13 7.21
C ARG A 397 4.15 -6.37 6.54
N LEU A 398 5.41 -6.26 6.14
CA LEU A 398 6.21 -7.38 5.69
C LEU A 398 7.22 -7.76 6.76
N LEU A 399 7.35 -9.05 7.03
CA LEU A 399 8.29 -9.59 8.00
C LEU A 399 9.59 -10.01 7.30
N VAL A 400 10.72 -9.63 7.89
CA VAL A 400 12.06 -10.09 7.51
C VAL A 400 12.68 -10.80 8.70
N ASP A 401 12.81 -12.12 8.61
CA ASP A 401 13.31 -12.96 9.72
C ASP A 401 14.82 -12.84 9.97
N ALA A 402 15.60 -12.36 8.98
CA ALA A 402 17.06 -12.28 9.07
C ALA A 402 17.59 -10.98 8.43
N PRO A 403 17.49 -9.83 9.12
CA PRO A 403 17.90 -8.52 8.58
C PRO A 403 19.40 -8.42 8.31
N THR A 404 20.22 -9.27 8.94
CA THR A 404 21.67 -9.31 8.76
C THR A 404 22.12 -10.16 7.57
N HIS A 405 21.24 -10.98 6.98
CA HIS A 405 21.58 -11.85 5.86
C HIS A 405 21.01 -11.26 4.57
N TYR A 406 21.87 -10.83 3.66
CA TYR A 406 21.46 -10.26 2.37
C TYR A 406 22.10 -11.01 1.22
N ILE A 407 21.48 -10.91 0.05
CA ILE A 407 21.98 -11.42 -1.22
C ILE A 407 22.56 -10.23 -1.98
N ASP A 408 23.84 -10.32 -2.33
CA ASP A 408 24.52 -9.30 -3.13
C ASP A 408 24.16 -9.45 -4.62
N GLN A 409 24.61 -8.50 -5.45
CA GLN A 409 24.35 -8.48 -6.89
C GLN A 409 24.82 -9.73 -7.63
N LYS A 410 25.85 -10.41 -7.12
CA LYS A 410 26.39 -11.65 -7.68
C LYS A 410 25.57 -12.89 -7.31
N GLY A 411 24.53 -12.74 -6.49
CA GLY A 411 23.70 -13.84 -6.01
C GLY A 411 24.26 -14.57 -4.79
N ASP A 412 25.43 -14.17 -4.29
CA ASP A 412 26.03 -14.76 -3.09
C ASP A 412 25.34 -14.25 -1.82
N GLN A 413 25.04 -15.16 -0.90
CA GLN A 413 24.55 -14.82 0.42
C GLN A 413 25.70 -14.30 1.27
N GLN A 414 25.54 -13.09 1.78
CA GLN A 414 26.52 -12.40 2.62
C GLN A 414 25.90 -12.12 3.99
N VAL A 415 26.75 -12.13 5.02
CA VAL A 415 26.38 -11.66 6.35
C VAL A 415 26.86 -10.22 6.47
N ALA A 416 25.92 -9.31 6.68
CA ALA A 416 26.24 -7.91 6.89
C ALA A 416 26.95 -7.70 8.24
N ASP A 417 28.04 -6.94 8.21
CA ASP A 417 28.50 -6.21 9.39
C ASP A 417 27.58 -5.00 9.62
N ARG A 418 27.60 -4.40 10.81
CA ARG A 418 26.63 -3.40 11.35
C ARG A 418 26.11 -2.35 10.35
N THR A 419 26.89 -1.95 9.34
CA THR A 419 26.52 -0.91 8.36
C THR A 419 25.68 -1.39 7.18
N ASN A 420 25.65 -2.69 6.89
CA ASN A 420 25.00 -3.25 5.69
C ASN A 420 23.75 -4.09 6.03
N ALA A 421 23.40 -4.19 7.31
CA ALA A 421 22.19 -4.87 7.74
C ALA A 421 20.96 -4.02 7.38
N LEU A 422 19.79 -4.64 7.33
CA LEU A 422 18.53 -3.93 7.18
C LEU A 422 18.21 -3.17 8.48
N LEU A 423 18.49 -1.87 8.49
CA LEU A 423 18.33 -0.98 9.65
C LEU A 423 17.02 -0.20 9.59
N ARG A 424 16.50 0.19 10.75
CA ARG A 424 15.30 1.04 10.83
C ARG A 424 15.47 2.34 10.05
N GLY A 425 14.38 2.84 9.50
CA GLY A 425 14.34 4.09 8.76
C GLY A 425 14.94 4.01 7.35
N MET A 426 15.50 2.87 6.94
CA MET A 426 15.88 2.66 5.54
C MET A 426 14.63 2.63 4.66
N PHE A 427 14.67 3.37 3.55
CA PHE A 427 13.67 3.29 2.50
C PHE A 427 14.06 2.17 1.55
N VAL A 428 13.16 1.22 1.37
CA VAL A 428 13.40 0.00 0.59
C VAL A 428 12.30 -0.19 -0.45
N ARG A 429 12.67 -0.82 -1.56
CA ARG A 429 11.75 -1.26 -2.58
C ARG A 429 11.38 -2.70 -2.32
N VAL A 430 10.10 -3.00 -2.26
CA VAL A 430 9.59 -4.34 -2.01
C VAL A 430 9.02 -4.88 -3.31
N ARG A 431 9.50 -6.05 -3.73
CA ARG A 431 8.93 -6.82 -4.85
C ARG A 431 8.16 -8.00 -4.31
N LEU A 432 6.84 -7.94 -4.37
CA LEU A 432 5.95 -9.03 -4.02
C LEU A 432 5.88 -10.03 -5.17
N GLN A 433 6.08 -11.31 -4.87
CA GLN A 433 6.00 -12.40 -5.83
C GLN A 433 4.63 -13.04 -5.75
N LEU A 434 3.78 -12.73 -6.73
CA LEU A 434 2.37 -13.09 -6.73
C LEU A 434 2.11 -14.29 -7.65
N GLN A 435 1.24 -15.19 -7.19
CA GLN A 435 0.70 -16.30 -7.98
C GLN A 435 -0.83 -16.16 -8.07
N PRO A 436 -1.33 -15.20 -8.89
CA PRO A 436 -2.77 -14.97 -9.02
C PRO A 436 -3.46 -16.20 -9.61
N LYS A 437 -4.71 -16.45 -9.18
CA LYS A 437 -5.55 -17.52 -9.76
C LYS A 437 -6.17 -17.10 -11.08
N SER A 438 -6.44 -15.81 -11.24
CA SER A 438 -6.95 -15.26 -12.49
C SER A 438 -5.94 -15.49 -13.61
N GLU A 439 -6.42 -15.94 -14.76
CA GLU A 439 -5.56 -16.17 -15.92
C GLU A 439 -5.12 -14.81 -16.49
N LEU A 440 -3.83 -14.51 -16.35
CA LEU A 440 -3.24 -13.28 -16.88
C LEU A 440 -2.63 -13.54 -18.25
N VAL A 441 -2.81 -12.56 -19.15
CA VAL A 441 -2.27 -12.61 -20.51
C VAL A 441 -1.10 -11.66 -20.66
N VAL A 442 -0.16 -12.03 -21.53
CA VAL A 442 1.08 -11.33 -21.77
C VAL A 442 1.06 -10.78 -23.20
N ILE A 443 1.07 -9.45 -23.32
CA ILE A 443 0.86 -8.74 -24.60
C ILE A 443 2.02 -7.77 -24.87
N PRO A 444 2.61 -7.75 -26.08
CA PRO A 444 3.68 -6.82 -26.43
C PRO A 444 3.28 -5.36 -26.21
N ALA A 445 4.18 -4.52 -25.69
CA ALA A 445 3.87 -3.12 -25.39
C ALA A 445 3.47 -2.29 -26.62
N LYS A 446 3.91 -2.70 -27.82
CA LYS A 446 3.53 -2.07 -29.09
C LYS A 446 2.06 -2.29 -29.47
N ALA A 447 1.42 -3.33 -28.93
CA ALA A 447 0.03 -3.66 -29.19
C ALA A 447 -0.96 -2.92 -28.28
N LEU A 448 -0.53 -2.53 -27.08
CA LEU A 448 -1.38 -1.78 -26.16
C LEU A 448 -1.56 -0.34 -26.68
N ARG A 449 -2.81 0.04 -26.95
CA ARG A 449 -3.18 1.37 -27.43
C ARG A 449 -3.79 2.21 -26.31
N PRO A 450 -3.75 3.55 -26.41
CA PRO A 450 -4.34 4.45 -25.41
C PRO A 450 -5.81 4.11 -25.11
N GLY A 451 -6.15 4.11 -23.82
CA GLY A 451 -7.47 3.78 -23.32
C GLY A 451 -7.72 2.28 -23.13
N ASN A 452 -6.67 1.50 -22.80
CA ASN A 452 -6.79 0.06 -22.48
C ASN A 452 -7.40 -0.77 -23.62
N ARG A 453 -6.96 -0.47 -24.84
CA ARG A 453 -7.49 -1.09 -26.06
C ARG A 453 -6.40 -1.89 -26.76
N VAL A 454 -6.83 -3.00 -27.35
CA VAL A 454 -5.99 -3.86 -28.18
C VAL A 454 -6.73 -4.19 -29.47
N TRP A 455 -5.99 -4.33 -30.55
CA TRP A 455 -6.53 -4.78 -31.83
C TRP A 455 -6.33 -6.28 -31.96
N LYS A 456 -7.45 -7.01 -31.98
CA LYS A 456 -7.46 -8.47 -32.13
C LYS A 456 -7.69 -8.81 -33.59
N PHE A 457 -6.83 -9.64 -34.16
CA PHE A 457 -6.98 -10.18 -35.50
C PHE A 457 -7.69 -11.53 -35.42
N HIS A 458 -8.82 -11.65 -36.10
CA HIS A 458 -9.53 -12.90 -36.27
C HIS A 458 -9.38 -13.38 -37.71
N GLU A 459 -8.84 -14.58 -37.88
CA GLU A 459 -8.75 -15.24 -39.19
C GLU A 459 -10.16 -15.52 -39.71
N ASP A 460 -10.49 -15.00 -40.88
CA ASP A 460 -11.81 -15.18 -41.50
C ASP A 460 -11.66 -15.21 -43.03
N GLU A 461 -11.72 -16.42 -43.59
CA GLU A 461 -11.65 -16.64 -45.04
C GLU A 461 -12.83 -15.98 -45.79
N SER A 462 -13.95 -15.72 -45.10
CA SER A 462 -15.13 -15.08 -45.68
C SER A 462 -14.84 -13.65 -46.14
N VAL A 463 -13.91 -12.95 -45.48
CA VAL A 463 -13.48 -11.59 -45.86
C VAL A 463 -12.91 -11.58 -47.27
N LEU A 464 -12.09 -12.58 -47.59
CA LEU A 464 -11.49 -12.72 -48.91
C LEU A 464 -12.57 -13.06 -49.94
N ALA A 465 -13.48 -13.98 -49.61
CA ALA A 465 -14.58 -14.40 -50.48
C ALA A 465 -15.57 -13.25 -50.79
N GLU A 466 -15.97 -12.48 -49.78
CA GLU A 466 -16.86 -11.33 -49.93
C GLU A 466 -16.22 -10.22 -50.76
N ARG A 467 -14.92 -9.97 -50.58
CA ARG A 467 -14.20 -9.00 -51.39
C ARG A 467 -13.97 -9.46 -52.82
N ILE A 468 -13.76 -10.76 -53.05
CA ILE A 468 -13.78 -11.35 -54.40
C ILE A 468 -15.16 -11.16 -55.05
N ALA A 469 -16.24 -11.41 -54.32
CA ALA A 469 -17.60 -11.21 -54.82
C ALA A 469 -17.91 -9.73 -55.10
N ALA A 470 -17.49 -8.82 -54.21
CA ALA A 470 -17.63 -7.39 -54.39
C ALA A 470 -16.81 -6.88 -55.59
N ALA A 471 -15.55 -7.32 -55.72
CA ALA A 471 -14.69 -6.95 -56.84
C ALA A 471 -15.24 -7.47 -58.18
N LYS A 472 -15.80 -8.70 -58.21
CA LYS A 472 -16.51 -9.24 -59.38
C LYS A 472 -17.76 -8.42 -59.73
N LYS A 473 -18.58 -8.06 -58.74
CA LYS A 473 -19.78 -7.23 -58.92
C LYS A 473 -19.44 -5.82 -59.41
N THR A 474 -18.35 -5.22 -58.89
CA THR A 474 -17.85 -3.93 -59.36
C THR A 474 -17.30 -4.03 -60.79
N ALA A 475 -16.58 -5.10 -61.12
CA ALA A 475 -16.10 -5.39 -62.47
C ALA A 475 -17.25 -5.62 -63.48
N GLU A 476 -18.35 -6.26 -63.06
CA GLU A 476 -19.57 -6.42 -63.88
C GLU A 476 -20.38 -5.12 -64.02
N SER A 477 -20.30 -4.20 -63.05
CA SER A 477 -21.02 -2.92 -63.07
C SER A 477 -20.26 -1.78 -63.76
N ALA A 478 -19.00 -2.01 -64.17
CA ALA A 478 -18.23 -1.02 -64.91
C ALA A 478 -18.83 -0.84 -66.33
N PRO A 479 -19.01 0.40 -66.82
CA PRO A 479 -19.58 0.62 -68.16
C PRO A 479 -18.66 0.01 -69.22
N SER A 480 -19.20 -1.00 -69.91
CA SER A 480 -18.61 -1.62 -71.10
C SER A 480 -18.51 -0.59 -72.23
N ALA A 481 -17.32 -0.02 -72.41
CA ALA A 481 -16.98 0.69 -73.64
C ALA A 481 -16.44 -0.32 -74.67
N ALA A 482 -17.37 -0.74 -75.55
CA ALA A 482 -17.21 -1.16 -76.94
C ALA A 482 -16.09 -2.15 -77.34
N ALA A 483 -16.56 -3.21 -77.99
CA ALA A 483 -15.80 -4.31 -78.58
C ALA A 483 -15.03 -3.97 -79.88
N ALA A 484 -13.80 -4.50 -79.95
CA ALA A 484 -13.13 -5.17 -81.08
C ALA A 484 -12.70 -4.36 -82.34
N PRO A 485 -11.77 -4.86 -83.21
CA PRO A 485 -11.10 -6.18 -83.21
C PRO A 485 -9.56 -6.18 -83.38
N SER A 486 -9.02 -7.39 -83.29
CA SER A 486 -7.64 -7.78 -83.59
C SER A 486 -7.23 -7.54 -85.05
N ALA A 487 -5.95 -7.21 -85.29
CA ALA A 487 -5.17 -7.81 -86.38
C ALA A 487 -3.66 -7.61 -86.17
N ALA A 488 -2.95 -8.69 -86.48
CA ALA A 488 -1.51 -8.91 -86.55
C ALA A 488 -0.66 -7.77 -87.14
N ALA A 489 0.59 -7.67 -86.69
CA ALA A 489 1.74 -8.07 -87.51
C ALA A 489 3.07 -7.81 -86.76
N ALA A 490 3.85 -8.87 -86.61
CA ALA A 490 5.27 -8.83 -86.32
C ALA A 490 6.02 -8.26 -87.53
N THR A 491 7.01 -7.38 -87.31
CA THR A 491 8.32 -7.45 -88.00
C THR A 491 9.34 -6.52 -87.32
N THR A 492 10.38 -7.11 -86.72
CA THR A 492 11.71 -6.51 -86.60
C THR A 492 12.35 -6.51 -88.02
N PRO A 493 13.25 -5.56 -88.36
CA PRO A 493 14.67 -5.93 -88.23
C PRO A 493 15.64 -4.77 -87.91
N ALA A 494 16.81 -5.19 -87.43
CA ALA A 494 18.17 -4.64 -87.61
C ALA A 494 18.46 -3.20 -87.12
N ALA A 495 19.32 -2.98 -86.12
CA ALA A 495 20.78 -3.17 -86.10
C ALA A 495 21.51 -2.32 -87.16
N ASP A 496 22.09 -1.19 -86.75
CA ASP A 496 23.54 -0.98 -86.74
C ASP A 496 23.93 0.43 -86.20
N ASP A 497 25.20 0.51 -85.79
CA ASP A 497 26.05 1.68 -85.56
C ASP A 497 26.08 2.37 -84.17
N ALA A 498 27.08 1.95 -83.40
CA ALA A 498 27.85 2.77 -82.45
C ALA A 498 28.99 3.51 -83.22
N PRO A 499 29.96 4.23 -82.60
CA PRO A 499 30.08 4.80 -81.24
C PRO A 499 30.55 6.28 -81.27
N THR A 500 30.59 6.96 -80.10
CA THR A 500 31.63 7.90 -79.59
C THR A 500 31.05 8.67 -78.39
N ALA A 501 31.53 8.48 -77.16
CA ALA A 501 32.76 9.01 -76.53
C ALA A 501 32.57 10.39 -75.85
N ASN A 502 32.89 10.37 -74.56
CA ASN A 502 33.44 11.44 -73.70
C ASN A 502 32.53 12.23 -72.72
N ASP A 503 32.93 12.04 -71.46
CA ASP A 503 33.24 13.02 -70.42
C ASP A 503 32.11 13.70 -69.62
N ALA A 504 32.24 13.47 -68.30
CA ALA A 504 31.54 14.04 -67.14
C ALA A 504 31.78 15.57 -66.99
N PRO A 505 31.37 16.28 -65.90
CA PRO A 505 30.55 15.93 -64.73
C PRO A 505 29.44 17.00 -64.43
N SER A 506 28.89 16.99 -63.20
CA SER A 506 27.95 17.96 -62.57
C SER A 506 26.48 17.86 -63.00
N GLY A 507 25.46 17.98 -62.15
CA GLY A 507 25.31 18.30 -60.74
C GLY A 507 23.82 18.61 -60.52
N ASP A 508 23.29 18.19 -59.38
CA ASP A 508 21.97 18.48 -58.79
C ASP A 508 20.65 18.11 -59.51
N ASP A 509 19.85 17.38 -58.72
CA ASP A 509 18.40 17.48 -58.54
C ASP A 509 17.47 17.13 -59.70
N THR A 510 17.03 15.87 -59.70
CA THR A 510 15.66 15.46 -60.06
C THR A 510 15.32 14.12 -59.38
N PRO A 511 14.06 13.91 -58.92
CA PRO A 511 13.72 12.77 -58.08
C PRO A 511 13.76 11.46 -58.87
N ASP A 512 14.42 10.47 -58.28
CA ASP A 512 14.64 9.15 -58.83
C ASP A 512 13.31 8.39 -59.03
N ALA A 513 12.92 8.23 -60.30
CA ALA A 513 11.86 7.33 -60.72
C ALA A 513 12.52 5.99 -61.11
N GLY A 514 13.01 5.26 -60.11
CA GLY A 514 13.89 4.13 -60.33
C GLY A 514 13.92 3.11 -59.21
N ASP A 515 12.80 2.80 -58.55
CA ASP A 515 12.79 1.81 -57.45
C ASP A 515 11.52 0.93 -57.40
N LEU A 516 11.08 0.41 -58.54
CA LEU A 516 9.92 -0.50 -58.66
C LEU A 516 10.26 -1.87 -59.25
N ALA A 517 11.52 -2.32 -59.21
CA ALA A 517 11.95 -3.52 -59.92
C ALA A 517 12.53 -4.65 -59.06
N ASN A 518 12.45 -4.60 -57.72
CA ASN A 518 12.87 -5.70 -56.84
C ASN A 518 11.95 -5.85 -55.60
N GLU A 519 10.63 -5.94 -55.79
CA GLU A 519 9.77 -6.57 -54.78
C GLU A 519 9.87 -8.10 -54.94
N PRO A 520 10.12 -8.88 -53.88
CA PRO A 520 9.97 -10.33 -53.94
C PRO A 520 8.55 -10.70 -54.40
N PRO A 521 8.37 -11.80 -55.16
CA PRO A 521 7.04 -12.20 -55.60
C PRO A 521 6.14 -12.40 -54.37
N PHE A 522 4.99 -11.73 -54.37
CA PHE A 522 3.98 -11.87 -53.32
C PHE A 522 3.41 -13.29 -53.36
N ASP A 523 3.77 -14.12 -52.37
CA ASP A 523 3.17 -15.44 -52.21
C ASP A 523 1.91 -15.33 -51.34
N PRO A 524 0.71 -15.59 -51.88
CA PRO A 524 -0.52 -15.55 -51.10
C PRO A 524 -0.62 -16.67 -50.04
N ALA A 525 0.23 -17.70 -50.09
CA ALA A 525 0.22 -18.79 -49.11
C ALA A 525 0.73 -18.36 -47.72
N ASP A 526 1.61 -17.37 -47.66
CA ASP A 526 2.22 -16.87 -46.41
C ASP A 526 1.29 -15.91 -45.64
N TRP A 527 0.17 -15.52 -46.25
CA TRP A 527 -0.72 -14.48 -45.73
C TRP A 527 -2.12 -15.02 -45.47
N LYS A 528 -2.61 -14.74 -44.27
CA LYS A 528 -3.99 -15.06 -43.90
C LYS A 528 -4.86 -13.82 -43.94
N ALA A 529 -6.04 -13.93 -44.54
CA ALA A 529 -7.04 -12.86 -44.52
C ALA A 529 -7.89 -12.95 -43.26
N GLY A 530 -8.27 -11.79 -42.70
CA GLY A 530 -9.08 -11.74 -41.50
C GLY A 530 -9.63 -10.36 -41.20
N ILE A 531 -10.29 -10.24 -40.05
CA ILE A 531 -10.88 -9.00 -39.56
C ILE A 531 -10.15 -8.57 -38.29
N VAL A 532 -9.71 -7.30 -38.27
CA VAL A 532 -9.21 -6.67 -37.06
C VAL A 532 -10.36 -5.99 -36.34
N LYS A 533 -10.59 -6.36 -35.07
CA LYS A 533 -11.61 -5.77 -34.19
C LYS A 533 -10.97 -5.16 -32.95
N TYR A 534 -11.70 -4.24 -32.32
CA TYR A 534 -11.29 -3.70 -31.02
C TYR A 534 -11.67 -4.67 -29.90
N SER A 535 -10.70 -4.98 -29.05
CA SER A 535 -10.94 -5.46 -27.70
C SER A 535 -10.79 -4.29 -26.72
N ARG A 536 -11.69 -4.19 -25.74
CA ARG A 536 -11.76 -3.09 -24.75
C ARG A 536 -11.59 -3.57 -23.30
N SER A 537 -11.30 -4.84 -23.10
CA SER A 537 -11.28 -5.51 -21.79
C SER A 537 -9.87 -5.77 -21.26
N VAL A 538 -8.84 -5.07 -21.76
CA VAL A 538 -7.44 -5.34 -21.41
C VAL A 538 -6.94 -4.33 -20.38
N PHE A 539 -6.75 -4.76 -19.14
CA PHE A 539 -6.26 -3.90 -18.06
C PHE A 539 -4.78 -4.20 -17.76
N PRO A 540 -3.84 -3.28 -18.08
CA PRO A 540 -2.43 -3.48 -17.80
C PRO A 540 -2.16 -3.40 -16.28
N ILE A 541 -1.45 -4.40 -15.75
CA ILE A 541 -1.11 -4.52 -14.32
C ILE A 541 0.35 -4.12 -14.10
N ASP A 542 1.26 -4.83 -14.79
CA ASP A 542 2.70 -4.63 -14.68
C ASP A 542 3.37 -4.80 -16.05
N SER A 543 4.55 -4.20 -16.22
CA SER A 543 5.33 -4.34 -17.45
C SER A 543 6.57 -5.19 -17.21
N LEU A 544 6.63 -6.33 -17.90
CA LEU A 544 7.75 -7.26 -17.85
C LEU A 544 8.75 -7.00 -18.98
N ARG A 545 9.99 -7.41 -18.73
CA ARG A 545 10.99 -7.63 -19.78
C ARG A 545 11.22 -9.14 -19.89
N LEU A 546 10.73 -9.73 -20.96
CA LEU A 546 11.03 -11.12 -21.29
C LEU A 546 12.42 -11.17 -21.93
N GLN A 547 13.27 -12.07 -21.44
CA GLN A 547 14.48 -12.50 -22.17
C GLN A 547 14.06 -13.74 -22.96
N ASP A 548 14.05 -13.65 -24.29
CA ASP A 548 13.80 -14.82 -25.11
C ASP A 548 15.05 -15.72 -25.13
N ALA A 549 14.88 -16.99 -24.78
CA ALA A 549 15.99 -17.95 -24.65
C ALA A 549 16.63 -18.39 -25.98
N GLU A 550 16.08 -17.99 -27.13
CA GLU A 550 16.46 -18.53 -28.45
C GLU A 550 17.21 -17.56 -29.40
N ALA A 551 17.56 -16.35 -28.97
CA ALA A 551 18.32 -15.43 -29.82
C ALA A 551 19.56 -14.85 -29.11
N LEU A 552 20.53 -15.70 -28.78
CA LEU A 552 21.88 -15.25 -28.42
C LEU A 552 22.69 -14.99 -29.70
N ASP A 553 22.74 -13.73 -30.14
CA ASP A 553 23.78 -13.31 -31.09
C ASP A 553 25.08 -13.11 -30.30
N SER A 554 26.12 -13.90 -30.55
CA SER A 554 27.35 -13.88 -29.73
C SER A 554 28.15 -12.56 -29.73
N ASN A 555 27.71 -11.54 -30.48
CA ASN A 555 28.46 -10.32 -30.75
C ASN A 555 27.88 -9.01 -30.15
N LEU A 556 26.76 -9.01 -29.41
CA LEU A 556 26.34 -7.80 -28.66
C LEU A 556 26.33 -8.02 -27.14
N ALA A 557 26.51 -6.91 -26.41
CA ALA A 557 26.45 -6.88 -24.96
C ALA A 557 25.05 -7.32 -24.45
N PRO A 558 24.96 -8.05 -23.32
CA PRO A 558 23.70 -8.62 -22.79
C PRO A 558 22.58 -7.60 -22.49
N SER A 559 22.89 -6.32 -22.36
CA SER A 559 21.92 -5.24 -22.15
C SER A 559 21.16 -4.82 -23.40
N LEU A 560 21.56 -5.29 -24.59
CA LEU A 560 21.05 -4.84 -25.90
C LEU A 560 20.28 -5.92 -26.68
N GLN A 561 20.08 -7.13 -26.14
CA GLN A 561 19.63 -8.30 -26.92
C GLN A 561 18.21 -8.84 -26.63
N SER A 562 17.31 -8.06 -26.03
CA SER A 562 15.86 -8.33 -26.10
C SER A 562 15.07 -7.02 -25.95
N PRO A 563 14.57 -6.42 -27.05
CA PRO A 563 14.05 -5.04 -27.04
C PRO A 563 12.55 -4.91 -26.75
N ASP A 564 11.77 -5.99 -26.68
CA ASP A 564 10.31 -5.87 -26.64
C ASP A 564 9.79 -5.95 -25.20
N ARG A 565 9.54 -4.77 -24.61
CA ARG A 565 8.78 -4.61 -23.36
C ARG A 565 7.39 -5.23 -23.56
N VAL A 566 6.93 -5.98 -22.57
CA VAL A 566 5.65 -6.68 -22.61
C VAL A 566 4.82 -6.24 -21.40
N TRP A 567 3.50 -6.26 -21.52
CA TRP A 567 2.59 -5.98 -20.43
C TRP A 567 1.91 -7.27 -19.98
N VAL A 568 1.84 -7.46 -18.67
CA VAL A 568 0.91 -8.39 -18.05
C VAL A 568 -0.41 -7.68 -17.90
N CYS A 569 -1.45 -8.26 -18.48
CA CYS A 569 -2.78 -7.70 -18.46
C CYS A 569 -3.78 -8.70 -17.89
N GLU A 570 -4.75 -8.17 -17.16
CA GLU A 570 -6.02 -8.86 -16.93
C GLU A 570 -6.87 -8.70 -18.20
N SER A 571 -7.44 -9.80 -18.68
CA SER A 571 -8.42 -9.77 -19.75
C SER A 571 -9.62 -10.65 -19.42
N ASP A 572 -10.80 -10.24 -19.89
CA ASP A 572 -11.95 -11.12 -19.93
C ASP A 572 -11.68 -12.20 -20.98
N THR A 573 -11.67 -13.47 -20.56
CA THR A 573 -11.38 -14.62 -21.43
C THR A 573 -12.35 -14.73 -22.61
N SER A 574 -13.52 -14.09 -22.53
CA SER A 574 -14.47 -14.00 -23.65
C SER A 574 -14.06 -13.03 -24.77
N ASP A 575 -13.18 -12.06 -24.48
CA ASP A 575 -12.74 -11.03 -25.44
C ASP A 575 -11.29 -11.26 -25.90
N LEU A 576 -10.36 -11.55 -24.98
CA LEU A 576 -8.96 -11.86 -25.28
C LEU A 576 -8.42 -12.99 -24.39
N ALA A 577 -7.97 -14.08 -25.01
CA ALA A 577 -7.45 -15.28 -24.36
C ALA A 577 -6.06 -15.67 -24.87
N SER A 578 -5.39 -16.58 -24.16
CA SER A 578 -4.16 -17.20 -24.66
C SER A 578 -4.42 -17.86 -26.02
N GLY A 579 -3.50 -17.67 -26.96
CA GLY A 579 -3.61 -18.17 -28.34
C GLY A 579 -4.26 -17.21 -29.34
N ASP A 580 -4.89 -16.12 -28.89
CA ASP A 580 -5.39 -15.08 -29.79
C ASP A 580 -4.26 -14.29 -30.46
N TYR A 581 -4.55 -13.68 -31.61
CA TYR A 581 -3.60 -12.85 -32.35
C TYR A 581 -3.87 -11.37 -32.14
N VAL A 582 -2.82 -10.64 -31.74
CA VAL A 582 -2.88 -9.21 -31.47
C VAL A 582 -2.01 -8.44 -32.46
N VAL A 583 -2.54 -7.35 -33.00
CA VAL A 583 -1.85 -6.51 -33.99
C VAL A 583 -0.86 -5.57 -33.33
N VAL A 584 0.42 -5.65 -33.73
CA VAL A 584 1.50 -4.76 -33.26
C VAL A 584 1.85 -3.67 -34.27
N SER A 585 1.53 -3.86 -35.56
CA SER A 585 1.78 -2.87 -36.60
C SER A 585 0.87 -1.63 -36.44
N PRO A 586 1.32 -0.44 -36.88
CA PRO A 586 0.44 0.71 -36.98
C PRO A 586 -0.62 0.44 -38.05
N LEU A 587 -1.88 0.70 -37.72
CA LEU A 587 -3.01 0.73 -38.64
C LEU A 587 -3.71 2.08 -38.47
N ASP A 588 -4.42 2.50 -39.52
CA ASP A 588 -5.31 3.65 -39.42
C ASP A 588 -6.54 3.34 -38.55
N SER A 589 -7.45 4.30 -38.41
CA SER A 589 -8.66 4.14 -37.62
C SER A 589 -9.46 2.91 -38.07
N ILE A 590 -9.69 1.98 -37.15
CA ILE A 590 -10.53 0.80 -37.41
C ILE A 590 -12.01 1.21 -37.27
N PRO A 591 -12.87 0.91 -38.26
CA PRO A 591 -14.31 1.16 -38.16
C PRO A 591 -14.98 0.20 -37.16
N PRO A 592 -16.18 0.51 -36.64
CA PRO A 592 -16.84 -0.32 -35.63
C PRO A 592 -17.18 -1.73 -36.12
N GLU A 593 -17.44 -1.89 -37.42
CA GLU A 593 -17.64 -3.18 -38.10
C GLU A 593 -16.37 -4.04 -38.23
N GLY A 594 -15.18 -3.47 -37.99
CA GLY A 594 -13.89 -4.13 -38.14
C GLY A 594 -13.17 -3.82 -39.45
N LEU A 595 -11.84 -3.87 -39.44
CA LEU A 595 -11.00 -3.59 -40.61
C LEU A 595 -10.59 -4.92 -41.25
N PRO A 596 -10.95 -5.21 -42.51
CA PRO A 596 -10.42 -6.36 -43.21
C PRO A 596 -8.92 -6.14 -43.46
N ALA A 597 -8.10 -7.10 -43.03
CA ALA A 597 -6.65 -7.02 -43.12
C ALA A 597 -6.04 -8.37 -43.48
N ARG A 598 -4.76 -8.37 -43.85
CA ARG A 598 -3.97 -9.60 -43.98
C ARG A 598 -2.90 -9.64 -42.91
N ALA A 599 -2.61 -10.81 -42.37
CA ALA A 599 -1.55 -11.01 -41.40
C ALA A 599 -0.67 -12.21 -41.78
N GLU A 600 0.62 -12.07 -41.53
CA GLU A 600 1.57 -13.19 -41.56
C GLU A 600 1.50 -13.85 -40.17
N ILE A 601 1.05 -15.10 -40.13
CA ILE A 601 0.99 -15.88 -38.89
C ILE A 601 2.21 -16.79 -38.88
N GLN A 602 3.21 -16.45 -38.08
CA GLN A 602 4.32 -17.33 -37.79
C GLN A 602 3.87 -18.27 -36.66
N GLU A 603 3.86 -19.58 -36.93
CA GLU A 603 3.46 -20.62 -35.94
C GLU A 603 4.43 -20.76 -34.76
#